data_AF-A0AAX6DSR9-F1
#
_entry.id   AF-A0AAX6DSR9-F1
#
_cell.length_a   1.000
_cell.length_b   1.000
_cell.length_c   1.000
_cell.angle_alpha   90.00
_cell.angle_beta   90.00
_cell.angle_gamma   90.00
#
_symmetry.space_group_name_H-M   'P 1'
#
loop_
_entity.id
_entity.type
_entity.pdbx_description
1 polymer ?
#
loop_
_entity_poly.entity_id
_entity_poly.type
_entity_poly.pdbx_seq_one_letter_code
_entity_poly.pdbx_strand_id
1 'polypeptide(L)'
;MSSFSMDEFLGESSLRELVPKLLEGGWDDVPTIKMMNSEDKDRLKLTQQQKDALEIRSYLHDRSLMVYADRLEASGKTLTELLNTSTVVLSSLFGMKRGHVARFVDRATACKISLPPSFELPARGKNACYNDGSHGDGSLACPRKSVNDKTTFSSVHAPSVEQSVIDPRIDEGYLFKGIVAAEPAEARLCCLVQPPPIVDDVAPYSSVENISVQKLAPEYKVGMERLVTTKAPPMKACELWRDKPAVILCVRRPGCIMCRAEAHQLYARKPIFDALGFQLIAVLHEQIESEVKEFWPRYWGGIVVVDRALDFFKALGGGVLLRDKFVTGFLLNSRAISNYKRAKAIGLDQNFRGEGKIKGGMFVIGSGKRGIGYQFIERNFGDWAPIAEVIEICKRMQPAV
;
A
#
# COMPACT_ATOMS: atom_id res chain seq x y z
N MET A 1 -3.87 -9.10 13.89
CA MET A 1 -4.29 -8.11 14.90
C MET A 1 -5.80 -8.05 14.85
N SER A 2 -6.49 -8.11 15.99
CA SER A 2 -7.91 -7.78 16.04
C SER A 2 -8.08 -6.34 15.56
N SER A 3 -8.98 -6.08 14.63
CA SER A 3 -9.34 -4.72 14.24
C SER A 3 -10.03 -4.06 15.43
N PHE A 4 -9.34 -3.13 16.10
CA PHE A 4 -9.97 -2.30 17.12
C PHE A 4 -10.98 -1.37 16.44
N SER A 5 -12.19 -1.29 16.98
CA SER A 5 -13.09 -0.18 16.62
C SER A 5 -12.52 1.14 17.14
N MET A 6 -12.98 2.29 16.64
CA MET A 6 -12.57 3.57 17.19
C MET A 6 -12.91 3.69 18.68
N ASP A 7 -14.09 3.23 19.08
CA ASP A 7 -14.52 3.30 20.47
C ASP A 7 -13.64 2.44 21.38
N GLU A 8 -13.27 1.24 20.93
CA GLU A 8 -12.34 0.38 21.66
C GLU A 8 -10.93 0.98 21.71
N PHE A 9 -10.49 1.64 20.64
CA PHE A 9 -9.19 2.28 20.60
C PHE A 9 -9.15 3.53 21.48
N LEU A 10 -10.16 4.39 21.46
CA LEU A 10 -10.20 5.63 22.24
C LEU A 10 -10.57 5.39 23.70
N GLY A 11 -11.25 4.27 24.00
CA GLY A 11 -11.59 3.85 25.35
C GLY A 11 -12.56 4.79 26.05
N GLU A 12 -12.58 4.71 27.38
CA GLU A 12 -13.51 5.49 28.22
C GLU A 12 -12.89 6.77 28.79
N SER A 13 -11.70 7.15 28.32
CA SER A 13 -10.93 8.28 28.85
C SER A 13 -11.28 9.62 28.17
N SER A 14 -10.43 10.63 28.38
CA SER A 14 -10.55 11.98 27.79
C SER A 14 -10.54 12.01 26.25
N LEU A 15 -10.23 10.88 25.61
CA LEU A 15 -10.28 10.71 24.16
C LEU A 15 -11.69 10.42 23.63
N ARG A 16 -12.60 9.88 24.47
CA ARG A 16 -13.97 9.55 24.05
C ARG A 16 -14.76 10.79 23.65
N GLU A 17 -14.54 11.90 24.35
CA GLU A 17 -15.17 13.19 24.05
C GLU A 17 -14.71 13.79 22.71
N LEU A 18 -13.61 13.29 22.15
CA LEU A 18 -13.10 13.72 20.86
C LEU A 18 -13.72 12.99 19.68
N VAL A 19 -14.47 11.90 19.89
CA VAL A 19 -15.04 11.09 18.80
C VAL A 19 -15.76 11.94 17.75
N PRO A 20 -16.66 12.88 18.10
CA PRO A 20 -17.32 13.71 17.09
C PRO A 20 -16.33 14.59 16.29
N LYS A 21 -15.34 15.18 16.96
CA LYS A 21 -14.31 16.03 16.32
C LYS A 21 -13.38 15.23 15.42
N LEU A 22 -13.05 14.00 15.81
CA LEU A 22 -12.24 13.08 15.04
C LEU A 22 -12.98 12.67 13.76
N LEU A 23 -14.25 12.29 13.88
CA LEU A 23 -15.11 11.96 12.74
C LEU A 23 -15.27 13.13 11.77
N GLU A 24 -15.55 14.35 12.28
CA GLU A 24 -15.62 15.55 11.46
C GLU A 24 -14.30 15.87 10.75
N GLY A 25 -13.16 15.54 11.37
CA GLY A 25 -11.82 15.70 10.81
C GLY A 25 -11.38 14.61 9.84
N GLY A 26 -12.21 13.60 9.59
CA GLY A 26 -11.87 12.44 8.74
C GLY A 26 -10.89 11.46 9.40
N TRP A 27 -10.90 11.38 10.73
CA TRP A 27 -10.12 10.43 11.53
C TRP A 27 -11.06 9.35 12.09
N ASP A 28 -11.62 8.55 11.18
CA ASP A 28 -12.71 7.61 11.43
C ASP A 28 -12.26 6.16 11.64
N ASP A 29 -10.95 5.90 11.68
CA ASP A 29 -10.39 4.61 12.04
C ASP A 29 -9.06 4.71 12.82
N VAL A 30 -8.64 3.59 13.41
CA VAL A 30 -7.42 3.53 14.23
C VAL A 30 -6.15 3.87 13.43
N PRO A 31 -5.89 3.26 12.25
CA PRO A 31 -4.77 3.66 11.39
C PRO A 31 -4.69 5.17 11.15
N THR A 32 -5.80 5.83 10.86
CA THR A 32 -5.83 7.26 10.53
C THR A 32 -5.52 8.12 11.74
N ILE A 33 -6.12 7.82 12.89
CA ILE A 33 -5.80 8.50 14.16
C ILE A 33 -4.30 8.38 14.47
N LYS A 34 -3.70 7.21 14.23
CA LYS A 34 -2.26 6.98 14.43
C LYS A 34 -1.36 7.77 13.47
N MET A 35 -1.87 8.20 12.31
CA MET A 35 -1.14 9.03 11.34
C MET A 35 -1.21 10.53 11.65
N MET A 36 -1.96 10.93 12.68
CA MET A 36 -2.15 12.32 13.07
C MET A 36 -0.84 12.95 13.56
N ASN A 37 -0.35 13.95 12.84
CA ASN A 37 0.88 14.67 13.20
C ASN A 37 0.59 15.79 14.22
N SER A 38 1.63 16.50 14.67
CA SER A 38 1.49 17.59 15.65
C SER A 38 0.59 18.73 15.16
N GLU A 39 0.68 19.10 13.88
CA GLU A 39 -0.13 20.17 13.29
C GLU A 39 -1.61 19.77 13.23
N ASP A 40 -1.92 18.52 12.91
CA ASP A 40 -3.29 18.00 12.92
C ASP A 40 -3.87 18.02 14.36
N LYS A 41 -3.08 17.60 15.36
CA LYS A 41 -3.47 17.66 16.78
C LYS A 41 -3.71 19.10 17.24
N ASP A 42 -2.91 20.05 16.76
CA ASP A 42 -3.07 21.48 17.05
C ASP A 42 -4.34 22.06 16.39
N ARG A 43 -4.63 21.68 15.14
CA ARG A 43 -5.87 22.07 14.43
C ARG A 43 -7.13 21.58 15.13
N LEU A 44 -7.10 20.35 15.64
CA LEU A 44 -8.18 19.79 16.47
C LEU A 44 -8.24 20.39 17.88
N LYS A 45 -7.28 21.25 18.23
CA LYS A 45 -7.13 21.89 19.55
C LYS A 45 -7.08 20.85 20.66
N LEU A 46 -6.34 19.76 20.44
CA LEU A 46 -6.17 18.72 21.45
C LEU A 46 -5.37 19.26 22.63
N THR A 47 -5.82 18.93 23.85
CA THR A 47 -5.06 19.23 25.06
C THR A 47 -3.79 18.38 25.10
N GLN A 48 -2.77 18.80 25.85
CA GLN A 48 -1.55 17.99 25.98
C GLN A 48 -1.85 16.58 26.50
N GLN A 49 -2.78 16.46 27.46
CA GLN A 49 -3.25 15.18 27.98
C GLN A 49 -3.83 14.27 26.89
N GLN A 50 -4.61 14.82 25.95
CA GLN A 50 -5.16 14.06 24.82
C GLN A 50 -4.07 13.66 23.83
N LYS A 51 -3.08 14.53 23.59
CA LYS A 51 -1.93 14.22 22.74
C LYS A 51 -1.09 13.07 23.30
N ASP A 52 -0.81 13.10 24.60
CA ASP A 52 -0.06 12.07 25.31
C ASP A 52 -0.84 10.75 25.34
N ALA A 53 -2.15 10.80 25.61
CA ALA A 53 -3.01 9.63 25.56
C ALA A 53 -3.00 8.97 24.16
N LEU A 54 -3.16 9.73 23.09
CA LEU A 54 -3.08 9.20 21.72
C LEU A 54 -1.72 8.54 21.43
N GLU A 55 -0.62 9.12 21.92
CA GLU A 55 0.71 8.54 21.77
C GLU A 55 0.84 7.20 22.51
N ILE A 56 0.41 7.15 23.78
CA ILE A 56 0.40 5.94 24.61
C ILE A 56 -0.44 4.84 23.93
N ARG A 57 -1.66 5.15 23.51
CA ARG A 57 -2.54 4.18 22.84
C ARG A 57 -1.96 3.66 21.53
N SER A 58 -1.39 4.55 20.71
CA SER A 58 -0.73 4.16 19.47
C SER A 58 0.42 3.18 19.74
N TYR A 59 1.23 3.46 20.76
CA TYR A 59 2.35 2.61 21.17
C TYR A 59 1.92 1.23 21.68
N LEU A 60 0.87 1.20 22.51
CA LEU A 60 0.31 -0.03 23.07
C LEU A 60 -0.39 -0.88 22.01
N HIS A 61 -1.12 -0.25 21.09
CA HIS A 61 -1.81 -0.92 19.98
C HIS A 61 -0.82 -1.71 19.14
N ASP A 62 0.32 -1.11 18.77
CA ASP A 62 1.36 -1.76 17.96
C ASP A 62 2.05 -2.93 18.66
N ARG A 63 1.90 -3.03 19.98
CA ARG A 63 2.45 -4.11 20.82
C ARG A 63 1.40 -5.08 21.32
N SER A 64 0.13 -4.91 20.93
CA SER A 64 -1.00 -5.68 21.45
C SER A 64 -1.09 -5.62 22.99
N LEU A 65 -1.01 -4.40 23.53
CA LEU A 65 -1.01 -4.08 24.97
C LEU A 65 -2.15 -3.13 25.38
N MET A 66 -3.19 -2.98 24.54
CA MET A 66 -4.32 -2.05 24.78
C MET A 66 -5.05 -2.26 26.10
N VAL A 67 -4.99 -3.46 26.69
CA VAL A 67 -5.56 -3.78 28.02
C VAL A 67 -5.01 -2.91 29.17
N TYR A 68 -3.93 -2.16 28.94
CA TYR A 68 -3.33 -1.24 29.90
C TYR A 68 -3.58 0.24 29.57
N ALA A 69 -4.22 0.57 28.45
CA ALA A 69 -4.35 1.94 27.94
C ALA A 69 -4.97 2.90 28.96
N ASP A 70 -6.19 2.61 29.42
CA ASP A 70 -6.91 3.49 30.35
C ASP A 70 -6.14 3.72 31.66
N ARG A 71 -5.47 2.68 32.19
CA ARG A 71 -4.68 2.76 33.43
C ARG A 71 -3.42 3.60 33.26
N LEU A 72 -2.74 3.48 32.12
CA LEU A 72 -1.54 4.25 31.84
C LEU A 72 -1.88 5.73 31.61
N GLU A 73 -2.97 6.00 30.89
CA GLU A 73 -3.48 7.37 30.69
C GLU A 73 -3.91 8.03 31.99
N ALA A 74 -4.64 7.30 32.85
CA ALA A 74 -5.08 7.80 34.15
C ALA A 74 -3.91 8.19 35.07
N SER A 75 -2.69 7.71 34.81
CA SER A 75 -1.52 8.12 35.58
C SER A 75 -1.01 9.53 35.26
N GLY A 76 -1.46 10.13 34.15
CA GLY A 76 -1.02 11.45 33.70
C GLY A 76 0.44 11.51 33.24
N LYS A 77 1.14 10.37 33.16
CA LYS A 77 2.51 10.28 32.68
C LYS A 77 2.56 10.21 31.16
N THR A 78 3.57 10.84 30.57
CA THR A 78 3.90 10.71 29.15
C THR A 78 4.45 9.32 28.82
N LEU A 79 4.42 8.94 27.54
CA LEU A 79 5.01 7.67 27.08
C LEU A 79 6.50 7.56 27.46
N THR A 80 7.25 8.66 27.35
CA THR A 80 8.69 8.69 27.69
C THR A 80 8.92 8.40 29.18
N GLU A 81 8.12 8.97 30.07
CA GLU A 81 8.21 8.71 31.51
C GLU A 81 7.82 7.26 31.85
N LEU A 82 6.82 6.72 31.18
CA LEU A 82 6.40 5.32 31.33
C LEU A 82 7.49 4.35 30.85
N LEU A 83 8.15 4.64 29.73
CA LEU A 83 9.26 3.82 29.22
C LEU A 83 10.53 3.88 30.07
N ASN A 84 10.69 4.94 30.87
CA ASN A 84 11.77 5.08 31.84
C ASN A 84 11.38 4.61 33.25
N THR A 85 10.14 4.16 33.45
CA THR A 85 9.66 3.62 34.73
C THR A 85 10.21 2.21 34.95
N SER A 86 10.51 1.87 36.21
CA SER A 86 11.06 0.54 36.53
C SER A 86 10.05 -0.58 36.24
N THR A 87 10.57 -1.75 35.86
CA THR A 87 9.75 -2.95 35.57
C THR A 87 8.90 -3.39 36.77
N VAL A 88 9.37 -3.11 37.99
CA VAL A 88 8.65 -3.36 39.24
C VAL A 88 7.40 -2.49 39.31
N VAL A 89 7.53 -1.19 39.03
CA VAL A 89 6.39 -0.24 39.06
C VAL A 89 5.39 -0.56 37.94
N LEU A 90 5.86 -0.94 36.74
CA LEU A 90 4.97 -1.38 35.66
C LEU A 90 4.13 -2.60 36.06
N SER A 91 4.71 -3.51 36.81
CA SER A 91 4.02 -4.71 37.29
C SER A 91 3.06 -4.41 38.45
N SER A 92 3.50 -3.64 39.45
CA SER A 92 2.72 -3.40 40.67
C SER A 92 1.64 -2.34 40.51
N LEU A 93 1.94 -1.21 39.85
CA LEU A 93 1.02 -0.07 39.72
C LEU A 93 0.05 -0.25 38.56
N PHE A 94 0.52 -0.83 37.44
CA PHE A 94 -0.28 -0.98 36.22
C PHE A 94 -0.73 -2.42 35.97
N GLY A 95 -0.35 -3.37 36.84
CA GLY A 95 -0.74 -4.77 36.73
C GLY A 95 -0.18 -5.46 35.48
N MET A 96 0.94 -4.98 34.94
CA MET A 96 1.52 -5.58 33.74
C MET A 96 2.13 -6.94 34.05
N LYS A 97 1.77 -7.96 33.24
CA LYS A 97 2.39 -9.29 33.32
C LYS A 97 3.85 -9.19 32.86
N ARG A 98 4.74 -10.03 33.39
CA ARG A 98 6.19 -10.03 33.06
C ARG A 98 6.48 -10.00 31.56
N GLY A 99 5.79 -10.82 30.75
CA GLY A 99 5.95 -10.81 29.29
C GLY A 99 5.43 -9.54 28.61
N HIS A 100 4.45 -8.87 29.21
CA HIS A 100 3.91 -7.60 28.71
C HIS A 100 4.85 -6.45 29.03
N VAL A 101 5.46 -6.44 30.23
CA VAL A 101 6.52 -5.50 30.59
C VAL A 101 7.68 -5.60 29.60
N ALA A 102 8.13 -6.82 29.28
CA ALA A 102 9.20 -7.03 28.29
C ALA A 102 8.84 -6.41 26.93
N ARG A 103 7.64 -6.69 26.39
CA ARG A 103 7.17 -6.08 25.12
C ARG A 103 7.02 -4.56 25.21
N PHE A 104 6.58 -4.04 26.36
CA PHE A 104 6.38 -2.62 26.59
C PHE A 104 7.69 -1.84 26.61
N VAL A 105 8.75 -2.37 27.22
CA VAL A 105 10.05 -1.68 27.29
C VAL A 105 10.97 -1.97 26.09
N ASP A 106 10.58 -2.94 25.25
CA ASP A 106 11.36 -3.33 24.09
C ASP A 106 11.34 -2.25 23.00
N ARG A 107 12.51 -1.62 22.83
CA ARG A 107 12.76 -0.58 21.83
C ARG A 107 13.06 -1.16 20.44
N ALA A 108 13.28 -2.47 20.32
CA ALA A 108 13.62 -3.15 19.06
C ALA A 108 12.41 -3.75 18.32
N THR A 109 11.29 -3.99 19.00
CA THR A 109 10.18 -4.82 18.48
C THR A 109 9.04 -4.03 17.84
N ALA A 110 9.36 -2.99 17.07
CA ALA A 110 8.44 -2.55 16.04
C ALA A 110 8.36 -3.65 14.96
N CYS A 111 7.41 -4.57 15.12
CA CYS A 111 7.09 -5.71 14.25
C CYS A 111 8.14 -6.83 14.16
N LYS A 112 8.17 -7.70 15.18
CA LYS A 112 8.46 -9.13 14.97
C LYS A 112 7.36 -9.95 15.62
N ILE A 113 6.56 -10.61 14.80
CA ILE A 113 5.60 -11.62 15.25
C ILE A 113 6.40 -12.86 15.62
N SER A 114 6.19 -13.36 16.84
CA SER A 114 6.64 -14.69 17.27
C SER A 114 5.79 -15.73 16.56
N LEU A 115 6.42 -16.59 15.75
CA LEU A 115 5.82 -17.85 15.27
C LEU A 115 5.82 -18.90 16.40
N PRO A 116 4.85 -19.85 16.43
CA PRO A 116 4.82 -20.92 17.42
C PRO A 116 6.05 -21.84 17.31
N PRO A 117 6.47 -22.51 18.40
CA PRO A 117 7.64 -23.36 18.40
C PRO A 117 7.29 -24.73 17.82
N SER A 118 7.73 -24.99 16.60
CA SER A 118 7.99 -26.35 16.14
C SER A 118 9.04 -26.29 15.04
N PHE A 119 10.30 -26.43 15.46
CA PHE A 119 11.33 -27.29 14.90
C PHE A 119 12.65 -26.77 15.46
N GLU A 120 13.09 -27.38 16.57
CA GLU A 120 14.45 -27.24 17.03
C GLU A 120 15.40 -27.80 15.95
N LEU A 121 16.43 -27.04 15.62
CA LEU A 121 17.61 -27.57 14.97
C LEU A 121 18.86 -27.16 15.76
N PRO A 122 19.88 -28.04 15.85
CA PRO A 122 20.90 -27.98 16.89
C PRO A 122 22.06 -27.05 16.54
N ALA A 123 22.95 -26.92 17.53
CA ALA A 123 24.01 -25.94 17.64
C ALA A 123 25.10 -25.94 16.53
N ARG A 124 25.71 -24.75 16.45
CA ARG A 124 26.82 -24.24 15.63
C ARG A 124 28.07 -25.15 15.56
N GLY A 125 28.62 -25.32 14.35
CA GLY A 125 29.98 -25.86 14.12
C GLY A 125 30.55 -25.63 12.71
N LYS A 126 31.42 -24.61 12.59
CA LYS A 126 32.59 -24.41 11.68
C LYS A 126 32.58 -24.82 10.19
N ASN A 127 32.85 -23.80 9.36
CA ASN A 127 33.81 -23.68 8.23
C ASN A 127 33.75 -24.56 6.96
N ALA A 128 33.99 -23.84 5.84
CA ALA A 128 34.68 -24.21 4.59
C ALA A 128 33.84 -24.66 3.37
N CYS A 129 33.64 -23.70 2.45
CA CYS A 129 34.19 -23.60 1.08
C CYS A 129 34.13 -24.76 0.05
N TYR A 130 33.89 -24.32 -1.21
CA TYR A 130 34.12 -24.92 -2.55
C TYR A 130 33.06 -25.91 -3.09
N ASN A 131 32.31 -25.52 -4.14
CA ASN A 131 32.50 -25.79 -5.60
C ASN A 131 32.15 -27.25 -5.97
N ASP A 132 31.58 -27.62 -7.11
CA ASP A 132 31.25 -27.00 -8.40
C ASP A 132 30.44 -28.06 -9.21
N GLY A 133 29.62 -27.59 -10.15
CA GLY A 133 29.20 -28.27 -11.39
C GLY A 133 28.36 -29.56 -11.32
N SER A 134 27.69 -29.99 -12.38
CA SER A 134 27.37 -29.40 -13.68
C SER A 134 26.55 -30.44 -14.45
N HIS A 135 25.65 -29.97 -15.33
CA HIS A 135 25.13 -30.61 -16.55
C HIS A 135 24.34 -31.93 -16.42
N GLY A 136 23.10 -32.00 -16.90
CA GLY A 136 22.74 -32.07 -18.34
C GLY A 136 22.36 -33.53 -18.63
N ASP A 137 21.43 -33.94 -19.49
CA ASP A 137 20.77 -33.34 -20.65
C ASP A 137 19.75 -34.38 -21.17
N GLY A 138 18.85 -33.97 -22.06
CA GLY A 138 18.27 -34.84 -23.09
C GLY A 138 16.89 -35.46 -22.77
N SER A 139 15.76 -34.99 -23.30
CA SER A 139 15.32 -34.84 -24.70
C SER A 139 14.36 -35.95 -25.19
N LEU A 140 13.20 -35.48 -25.64
CA LEU A 140 12.49 -35.84 -26.90
C LEU A 140 11.46 -36.99 -26.96
N ALA A 141 10.25 -36.55 -27.34
CA ALA A 141 9.41 -37.03 -28.45
C ALA A 141 8.21 -37.98 -28.17
N CYS A 142 7.02 -37.35 -28.27
CA CYS A 142 5.73 -37.80 -28.85
C CYS A 142 5.89 -38.72 -30.09
N PRO A 143 4.86 -39.46 -30.63
CA PRO A 143 3.53 -38.87 -30.94
C PRO A 143 2.29 -39.79 -31.25
N ARG A 144 1.12 -39.12 -31.52
CA ARG A 144 -0.05 -39.49 -32.40
C ARG A 144 -0.95 -40.67 -31.94
N LYS A 145 -2.25 -40.82 -32.27
CA LYS A 145 -3.34 -40.17 -33.07
C LYS A 145 -4.65 -40.94 -32.71
N SER A 146 -5.85 -40.36 -32.73
CA SER A 146 -6.93 -40.57 -33.75
C SER A 146 -8.30 -40.52 -33.03
N VAL A 147 -9.19 -39.52 -33.19
CA VAL A 147 -10.24 -39.28 -34.23
C VAL A 147 -11.40 -40.31 -34.28
N ASN A 148 -12.62 -39.88 -33.91
CA ASN A 148 -13.90 -39.95 -34.66
C ASN A 148 -15.10 -39.58 -33.75
N ASP A 149 -16.32 -39.35 -34.23
CA ASP A 149 -16.90 -38.21 -34.96
C ASP A 149 -18.45 -38.29 -34.77
N LYS A 150 -19.16 -37.17 -35.00
CA LYS A 150 -20.59 -37.00 -35.39
C LYS A 150 -21.71 -36.56 -34.39
N THR A 151 -22.34 -35.44 -34.82
CA THR A 151 -23.80 -35.09 -34.92
C THR A 151 -24.57 -34.66 -33.65
N THR A 152 -25.41 -33.61 -33.55
CA THR A 152 -26.20 -32.74 -34.48
C THR A 152 -26.82 -31.53 -33.71
N PHE A 153 -26.93 -30.36 -34.37
CA PHE A 153 -27.78 -29.15 -34.17
C PHE A 153 -27.91 -28.45 -32.79
N SER A 154 -27.71 -27.12 -32.76
CA SER A 154 -28.36 -26.21 -31.79
C SER A 154 -28.40 -24.76 -32.29
N SER A 155 -29.56 -24.11 -32.15
CA SER A 155 -29.80 -22.70 -32.48
C SER A 155 -29.75 -21.79 -31.25
N VAL A 156 -28.88 -20.77 -31.33
CA VAL A 156 -29.02 -19.38 -30.89
C VAL A 156 -29.78 -19.08 -29.58
N HIS A 157 -29.03 -18.78 -28.52
CA HIS A 157 -29.42 -17.87 -27.44
C HIS A 157 -28.23 -17.01 -26.97
N ALA A 158 -28.58 -15.86 -26.37
CA ALA A 158 -27.76 -14.69 -26.04
C ALA A 158 -26.48 -14.96 -25.21
N PRO A 159 -25.44 -14.10 -25.27
CA PRO A 159 -24.15 -14.40 -24.67
C PRO A 159 -24.17 -14.13 -23.15
N SER A 160 -24.11 -15.21 -22.39
CA SER A 160 -23.57 -15.22 -21.03
C SER A 160 -22.05 -15.04 -21.11
N VAL A 161 -21.51 -14.00 -20.47
CA VAL A 161 -20.06 -13.82 -20.32
C VAL A 161 -19.59 -14.81 -19.25
N GLU A 162 -19.24 -16.01 -19.68
CA GLU A 162 -18.53 -16.98 -18.87
C GLU A 162 -17.11 -16.49 -18.58
N GLN A 163 -16.76 -16.52 -17.30
CA GLN A 163 -15.43 -16.31 -16.77
C GLN A 163 -14.49 -17.36 -17.36
N SER A 164 -13.57 -16.94 -18.23
CA SER A 164 -12.47 -17.79 -18.67
C SER A 164 -11.47 -17.97 -17.52
N VAL A 165 -11.72 -18.95 -16.67
CA VAL A 165 -10.73 -19.49 -15.74
C VAL A 165 -9.77 -20.33 -16.56
N ILE A 166 -8.64 -19.75 -16.94
CA ILE A 166 -7.49 -20.51 -17.43
C ILE A 166 -6.69 -20.90 -16.19
N ASP A 167 -6.71 -22.20 -15.88
CA ASP A 167 -5.82 -22.83 -14.90
C ASP A 167 -4.36 -22.69 -15.36
N PRO A 168 -3.47 -21.99 -14.64
CA PRO A 168 -2.05 -21.96 -14.96
C PRO A 168 -1.34 -23.09 -14.21
N ARG A 169 -0.69 -23.96 -14.98
CA ARG A 169 0.22 -25.00 -14.46
C ARG A 169 1.43 -24.35 -13.80
N ILE A 170 1.76 -24.85 -12.62
CA ILE A 170 2.91 -24.47 -11.80
C ILE A 170 4.09 -25.29 -12.30
N ASP A 171 4.97 -24.68 -13.11
CA ASP A 171 6.43 -24.82 -12.98
C ASP A 171 7.14 -23.97 -14.03
N GLU A 172 8.31 -23.45 -13.64
CA GLU A 172 9.25 -22.61 -14.41
C GLU A 172 8.88 -21.13 -14.57
N GLY A 173 9.49 -20.30 -13.71
CA GLY A 173 9.71 -18.87 -13.95
C GLY A 173 8.43 -18.03 -14.05
N TYR A 174 7.77 -17.78 -12.91
CA TYR A 174 6.58 -16.94 -12.74
C TYR A 174 6.37 -15.83 -13.79
N LEU A 175 5.82 -16.18 -14.95
CA LEU A 175 5.28 -15.23 -15.91
C LEU A 175 3.83 -15.02 -15.50
N PHE A 176 3.61 -14.17 -14.48
CA PHE A 176 2.28 -13.66 -14.24
C PHE A 176 1.89 -12.82 -15.45
N LYS A 177 0.92 -13.30 -16.23
CA LYS A 177 0.20 -12.51 -17.23
C LYS A 177 -0.50 -11.41 -16.46
N GLY A 178 0.18 -10.29 -16.26
CA GLY A 178 -0.32 -9.29 -15.33
C GLY A 178 -1.67 -8.77 -15.84
N ILE A 179 -2.60 -8.62 -14.92
CA ILE A 179 -3.96 -8.24 -15.26
C ILE A 179 -3.97 -6.72 -15.43
N VAL A 180 -4.38 -6.24 -16.60
CA VAL A 180 -4.74 -4.83 -16.79
C VAL A 180 -6.20 -4.68 -16.38
N ALA A 181 -6.45 -4.50 -15.08
CA ALA A 181 -7.81 -4.56 -14.52
C ALA A 181 -8.68 -3.31 -14.81
N ALA A 182 -8.19 -2.38 -15.61
CA ALA A 182 -8.97 -1.21 -15.94
C ALA A 182 -9.98 -1.54 -17.04
N GLU A 183 -11.27 -1.55 -16.71
CA GLU A 183 -12.36 -1.61 -17.69
C GLU A 183 -12.13 -0.60 -18.82
N PRO A 184 -12.39 -0.96 -20.10
CA PRO A 184 -12.26 -0.02 -21.20
C PRO A 184 -13.04 1.27 -20.94
N ALA A 185 -12.42 2.42 -21.23
CA ALA A 185 -13.15 3.67 -21.22
C ALA A 185 -14.04 3.74 -22.46
N GLU A 186 -15.26 4.21 -22.29
CA GLU A 186 -16.19 4.45 -23.41
C GLU A 186 -15.76 5.68 -24.22
N ALA A 187 -16.03 5.66 -25.53
CA ALA A 187 -15.91 6.85 -26.37
C ALA A 187 -16.90 7.93 -25.91
N ARG A 188 -16.47 9.18 -25.87
CA ARG A 188 -17.28 10.30 -25.35
C ARG A 188 -17.59 11.33 -26.44
N LEU A 189 -18.63 12.12 -26.20
CA LEU A 189 -19.07 13.19 -27.11
C LEU A 189 -19.31 12.68 -28.54
N CYS A 190 -20.18 11.67 -28.71
CA CYS A 190 -20.48 11.08 -30.02
C CYS A 190 -19.21 10.67 -30.79
N CYS A 191 -18.26 10.02 -30.12
CA CYS A 191 -16.97 9.59 -30.66
C CYS A 191 -15.95 10.69 -31.00
N LEU A 192 -16.21 11.95 -30.66
CA LEU A 192 -15.23 13.05 -30.82
C LEU A 192 -14.04 12.93 -29.85
N VAL A 193 -14.25 12.26 -28.71
CA VAL A 193 -13.18 11.93 -27.76
C VAL A 193 -12.99 10.42 -27.78
N GLN A 194 -11.90 10.00 -28.41
CA GLN A 194 -11.49 8.60 -28.46
C GLN A 194 -10.98 8.15 -27.08
N PRO A 195 -11.27 6.90 -26.68
CA PRO A 195 -10.71 6.36 -25.45
C PRO A 195 -9.18 6.25 -25.56
N PRO A 196 -8.45 6.29 -24.42
CA PRO A 196 -7.01 6.04 -24.45
C PRO A 196 -6.74 4.66 -25.07
N PRO A 197 -5.59 4.49 -25.76
CA PRO A 197 -5.21 3.22 -26.34
C PRO A 197 -5.28 2.12 -25.27
N ILE A 198 -5.83 0.97 -25.66
CA ILE A 198 -5.90 -0.19 -24.79
C ILE A 198 -4.50 -0.80 -24.76
N VAL A 199 -3.94 -0.90 -23.56
CA VAL A 199 -2.73 -1.66 -23.30
C VAL A 199 -3.20 -2.97 -22.69
N ASP A 200 -3.20 -4.06 -23.45
CA ASP A 200 -3.69 -5.38 -23.00
C ASP A 200 -2.63 -6.18 -22.26
N ASP A 201 -1.34 -5.86 -22.51
CA ASP A 201 -0.20 -6.51 -21.89
C ASP A 201 0.42 -5.63 -20.79
N VAL A 202 0.95 -6.27 -19.75
CA VAL A 202 1.72 -5.55 -18.74
C VAL A 202 3.02 -5.02 -19.32
N ALA A 203 3.39 -3.82 -18.87
CA ALA A 203 4.63 -3.17 -19.23
C ALA A 203 5.81 -4.13 -19.00
N PRO A 204 6.77 -4.22 -19.94
CA PRO A 204 7.92 -5.09 -19.76
C PRO A 204 8.74 -4.61 -18.55
N TYR A 205 9.30 -5.53 -17.76
CA TYR A 205 10.09 -5.17 -16.57
C TYR A 205 11.23 -4.18 -16.89
N SER A 206 11.84 -4.31 -18.07
CA SER A 206 12.89 -3.40 -18.57
C SER A 206 12.43 -1.94 -18.72
N SER A 207 11.12 -1.70 -18.85
CA SER A 207 10.57 -0.34 -18.92
C SER A 207 10.59 0.39 -17.56
N VAL A 208 10.67 -0.35 -16.45
CA VAL A 208 10.62 0.24 -15.10
C VAL A 208 11.91 0.12 -14.30
N GLU A 209 12.74 -0.90 -14.55
CA GLU A 209 13.88 -1.21 -13.67
C GLU A 209 14.95 -0.11 -13.60
N ASN A 210 15.18 0.60 -14.71
CA ASN A 210 16.23 1.61 -14.82
C ASN A 210 15.71 3.05 -14.68
N ILE A 211 14.43 3.26 -14.34
CA ILE A 211 13.87 4.60 -14.14
C ILE A 211 14.66 5.32 -13.03
N SER A 212 15.03 6.57 -13.27
CA SER A 212 15.69 7.42 -12.29
C SER A 212 14.66 8.03 -11.34
N VAL A 213 14.75 7.69 -10.06
CA VAL A 213 13.86 8.22 -9.01
C VAL A 213 14.65 8.85 -7.88
N GLN A 214 14.04 9.80 -7.20
CA GLN A 214 14.62 10.41 -6.00
C GLN A 214 13.70 10.17 -4.81
N LYS A 215 14.24 9.64 -3.70
CA LYS A 215 13.47 9.45 -2.46
C LYS A 215 13.18 10.80 -1.80
N LEU A 216 11.90 11.06 -1.56
CA LEU A 216 11.41 12.27 -0.91
C LEU A 216 11.08 12.05 0.56
N ALA A 217 10.48 10.90 0.89
CA ALA A 217 10.18 10.52 2.26
C ALA A 217 10.44 9.03 2.48
N PRO A 218 10.97 8.64 3.65
CA PRO A 218 11.11 7.23 4.01
C PRO A 218 9.75 6.62 4.36
N GLU A 219 9.72 5.31 4.63
CA GLU A 219 8.58 4.73 5.34
C GLU A 219 8.48 5.37 6.74
N TYR A 220 7.29 5.84 7.08
CA TYR A 220 7.02 6.52 8.34
C TYR A 220 7.20 5.57 9.52
N LYS A 221 7.96 6.03 10.51
CA LYS A 221 8.04 5.43 11.84
C LYS A 221 7.90 6.56 12.85
N VAL A 222 7.17 6.29 13.93
CA VAL A 222 6.96 7.25 15.02
C VAL A 222 8.31 7.83 15.47
N GLY A 223 8.44 9.16 15.49
CA GLY A 223 9.66 9.86 15.90
C GLY A 223 10.65 10.19 14.78
N MET A 224 10.36 9.84 13.52
CA MET A 224 11.22 10.15 12.36
C MET A 224 10.93 11.51 11.69
N GLU A 225 9.99 12.30 12.21
CA GLU A 225 9.51 13.55 11.58
C GLU A 225 10.63 14.58 11.36
N ARG A 226 11.68 14.54 12.20
CA ARG A 226 12.83 15.47 12.15
C ARG A 226 13.92 15.10 11.13
N LEU A 227 13.86 13.92 10.50
CA LEU A 227 14.95 13.39 9.65
C LEU A 227 14.72 13.55 8.14
N VAL A 228 13.59 14.10 7.71
CA VAL A 228 13.18 14.17 6.28
C VAL A 228 13.84 15.34 5.52
N THR A 229 14.71 16.12 6.16
CA THR A 229 15.26 17.36 5.59
C THR A 229 16.42 17.16 4.61
N THR A 230 16.97 15.95 4.48
CA THR A 230 18.12 15.70 3.59
C THR A 230 17.65 15.11 2.26
N LYS A 231 17.87 15.83 1.15
CA LYS A 231 17.57 15.37 -0.21
C LYS A 231 18.46 14.16 -0.54
N ALA A 232 17.85 12.98 -0.69
CA ALA A 232 18.57 11.80 -1.14
C ALA A 232 19.05 11.98 -2.60
N PRO A 233 20.21 11.41 -2.99
CA PRO A 233 20.62 11.40 -4.38
C PRO A 233 19.63 10.58 -5.24
N PRO A 234 19.52 10.86 -6.55
CA PRO A 234 18.79 9.99 -7.46
C PRO A 234 19.34 8.56 -7.45
N MET A 235 18.45 7.59 -7.66
CA MET A 235 18.74 6.16 -7.67
C MET A 235 17.94 5.47 -8.77
N LYS A 236 18.37 4.27 -9.18
CA LYS A 236 17.56 3.42 -10.06
C LYS A 236 16.34 2.90 -9.32
N ALA A 237 15.21 2.80 -10.00
CA ALA A 237 13.97 2.36 -9.39
C ALA A 237 14.04 0.90 -8.91
N CYS A 238 14.78 0.01 -9.60
CA CYS A 238 14.93 -1.40 -9.18
C CYS A 238 15.50 -1.59 -7.77
N GLU A 239 16.24 -0.62 -7.27
CA GLU A 239 16.75 -0.58 -5.90
C GLU A 239 15.62 -0.54 -4.87
N LEU A 240 14.45 -0.02 -5.24
CA LEU A 240 13.28 0.04 -4.36
C LEU A 240 12.76 -1.35 -4.04
N TRP A 241 12.74 -2.29 -5.00
CA TRP A 241 12.21 -3.64 -4.83
C TRP A 241 13.27 -4.75 -4.93
N ARG A 242 14.55 -4.40 -4.80
CA ARG A 242 15.64 -5.39 -4.83
C ARG A 242 15.42 -6.50 -3.80
N ASP A 243 15.16 -6.13 -2.55
CA ASP A 243 15.11 -7.07 -1.42
C ASP A 243 13.69 -7.52 -1.08
N LYS A 244 12.70 -6.64 -1.27
CA LYS A 244 11.28 -6.88 -0.96
C LYS A 244 10.40 -6.58 -2.16
N PRO A 245 9.37 -7.39 -2.44
CA PRO A 245 8.40 -7.04 -3.47
C PRO A 245 7.65 -5.76 -3.07
N ALA A 246 7.14 -5.02 -4.05
CA ALA A 246 6.56 -3.69 -3.84
C ALA A 246 5.22 -3.52 -4.56
N VAL A 247 4.30 -2.84 -3.90
CA VAL A 247 3.14 -2.21 -4.54
C VAL A 247 3.52 -0.75 -4.76
N ILE A 248 3.55 -0.34 -6.03
CA ILE A 248 3.92 1.00 -6.45
C ILE A 248 2.66 1.72 -6.91
N LEU A 249 2.25 2.76 -6.19
CA LEU A 249 1.14 3.63 -6.54
C LEU A 249 1.66 4.87 -7.28
N CYS A 250 1.32 5.03 -8.55
CA CYS A 250 1.63 6.22 -9.35
C CYS A 250 0.56 7.28 -9.11
N VAL A 251 0.86 8.22 -8.22
CA VAL A 251 -0.10 9.22 -7.73
C VAL A 251 -0.20 10.37 -8.73
N ARG A 252 -1.39 10.61 -9.28
CA ARG A 252 -1.62 11.75 -10.19
C ARG A 252 -1.39 13.09 -9.55
N ARG A 253 -1.86 13.29 -8.33
CA ARG A 253 -1.70 14.57 -7.63
C ARG A 253 -1.93 14.38 -6.14
N PRO A 254 -0.91 14.57 -5.28
CA PRO A 254 -1.02 14.35 -3.84
C PRO A 254 -2.09 15.23 -3.14
N GLY A 255 -2.44 16.38 -3.72
CA GLY A 255 -3.51 17.26 -3.24
C GLY A 255 -4.93 16.90 -3.69
N CYS A 256 -5.10 16.03 -4.69
CA CYS A 256 -6.42 15.69 -5.22
C CYS A 256 -7.19 14.77 -4.28
N ILE A 257 -8.48 15.04 -4.05
CA ILE A 257 -9.34 14.17 -3.22
C ILE A 257 -9.36 12.71 -3.69
N MET A 258 -9.42 12.49 -5.00
CA MET A 258 -9.48 11.14 -5.56
C MET A 258 -8.17 10.38 -5.30
N CYS A 259 -7.03 11.05 -5.38
CA CYS A 259 -5.72 10.44 -5.12
C CYS A 259 -5.47 10.24 -3.62
N ARG A 260 -5.86 11.19 -2.78
CA ARG A 260 -5.78 11.06 -1.32
C ARG A 260 -6.63 9.89 -0.84
N ALA A 261 -7.85 9.78 -1.34
CA ALA A 261 -8.74 8.67 -1.03
C ALA A 261 -8.18 7.31 -1.46
N GLU A 262 -7.66 7.19 -2.68
CA GLU A 262 -7.02 5.96 -3.15
C GLU A 262 -5.83 5.56 -2.28
N ALA A 263 -4.90 6.49 -2.06
CA ALA A 263 -3.69 6.26 -1.27
C ALA A 263 -4.06 5.84 0.16
N HIS A 264 -5.00 6.55 0.77
CA HIS A 264 -5.48 6.29 2.11
C HIS A 264 -6.14 4.91 2.22
N GLN A 265 -7.03 4.55 1.28
CA GLN A 265 -7.66 3.24 1.29
C GLN A 265 -6.63 2.13 1.11
N LEU A 266 -5.69 2.27 0.18
CA LEU A 266 -4.64 1.27 -0.02
C LEU A 266 -3.76 1.13 1.24
N TYR A 267 -3.34 2.26 1.81
CA TYR A 267 -2.45 2.29 2.97
C TYR A 267 -3.12 1.82 4.27
N ALA A 268 -4.44 2.01 4.44
CA ALA A 268 -5.19 1.47 5.57
C ALA A 268 -5.10 -0.07 5.66
N ARG A 269 -4.82 -0.76 4.54
CA ARG A 269 -4.55 -2.22 4.49
C ARG A 269 -3.07 -2.58 4.58
N LYS A 270 -2.18 -1.65 4.92
CA LYS A 270 -0.75 -1.91 5.13
C LYS A 270 -0.46 -3.17 5.97
N PRO A 271 -1.18 -3.49 7.07
CA PRO A 271 -0.93 -4.72 7.82
C PRO A 271 -1.06 -6.00 6.98
N ILE A 272 -1.93 -6.02 5.96
CA ILE A 272 -2.08 -7.15 5.04
C ILE A 272 -0.86 -7.24 4.12
N PHE A 273 -0.45 -6.12 3.52
CA PHE A 273 0.73 -6.09 2.65
C PHE A 273 2.02 -6.43 3.40
N ASP A 274 2.17 -5.94 4.64
CA ASP A 274 3.29 -6.26 5.51
C ASP A 274 3.34 -7.75 5.85
N ALA A 275 2.20 -8.36 6.17
CA ALA A 275 2.10 -9.81 6.39
C ALA A 275 2.46 -10.61 5.13
N LEU A 276 2.17 -10.05 3.95
CA LEU A 276 2.56 -10.64 2.67
C LEU A 276 4.02 -10.37 2.28
N GLY A 277 4.74 -9.53 3.03
CA GLY A 277 6.12 -9.14 2.77
C GLY A 277 6.29 -8.01 1.74
N PHE A 278 5.19 -7.38 1.31
CA PHE A 278 5.20 -6.28 0.35
C PHE A 278 5.40 -4.93 1.04
N GLN A 279 6.20 -4.08 0.43
CA GLN A 279 6.29 -2.67 0.81
C GLN A 279 5.39 -1.80 -0.07
N LEU A 280 4.90 -0.71 0.51
CA LEU A 280 4.06 0.27 -0.18
C LEU A 280 4.90 1.49 -0.57
N ILE A 281 4.92 1.82 -1.86
CA ILE A 281 5.69 2.95 -2.42
C ILE A 281 4.75 3.86 -3.22
N ALA A 282 4.78 5.16 -2.96
CA ALA A 282 4.13 6.17 -3.78
C ALA A 282 5.15 6.83 -4.71
N VAL A 283 4.81 6.92 -6.00
CA VAL A 283 5.58 7.65 -7.00
C VAL A 283 4.82 8.91 -7.36
N LEU A 284 5.45 10.06 -7.14
CA LEU A 284 4.98 11.37 -7.58
C LEU A 284 5.67 11.74 -8.89
N HIS A 285 5.00 12.48 -9.76
CA HIS A 285 5.67 13.07 -10.93
C HIS A 285 6.18 14.50 -10.69
N GLU A 286 5.61 15.18 -9.70
CA GLU A 286 5.92 16.56 -9.37
C GLU A 286 6.31 16.65 -7.89
N GLN A 287 7.38 17.40 -7.58
CA GLN A 287 7.78 17.66 -6.21
C GLN A 287 7.37 19.08 -5.81
N ILE A 288 6.22 19.19 -5.15
CA ILE A 288 5.81 20.40 -4.43
C ILE A 288 5.97 20.10 -2.93
N GLU A 289 6.90 20.77 -2.26
CA GLU A 289 7.28 20.45 -0.88
C GLU A 289 6.10 20.49 0.10
N SER A 290 5.22 21.48 -0.03
CA SER A 290 4.01 21.57 0.78
C SER A 290 3.04 20.42 0.53
N GLU A 291 2.89 19.95 -0.72
CA GLU A 291 2.03 18.82 -1.02
C GLU A 291 2.62 17.50 -0.52
N VAL A 292 3.94 17.32 -0.60
CA VAL A 292 4.61 16.14 -0.04
C VAL A 292 4.43 16.10 1.48
N LYS A 293 4.60 17.24 2.15
CA LYS A 293 4.42 17.39 3.60
C LYS A 293 2.97 17.15 4.04
N GLU A 294 1.98 17.63 3.29
CA GLU A 294 0.57 17.37 3.59
C GLU A 294 0.17 15.92 3.26
N PHE A 295 0.78 15.31 2.25
CA PHE A 295 0.46 13.95 1.81
C PHE A 295 1.02 12.88 2.76
N TRP A 296 2.28 13.03 3.15
CA TRP A 296 3.02 12.10 4.00
C TRP A 296 3.28 12.73 5.39
N PRO A 297 3.00 12.04 6.51
CA PRO A 297 2.50 10.66 6.60
C PRO A 297 0.96 10.54 6.60
N ARG A 298 0.22 11.65 6.46
CA ARG A 298 -1.23 11.73 6.76
C ARG A 298 -2.12 10.79 5.91
N TYR A 299 -1.91 10.74 4.61
CA TYR A 299 -2.67 9.86 3.70
C TYR A 299 -1.86 8.66 3.22
N TRP A 300 -0.53 8.72 3.40
CA TRP A 300 0.41 7.70 2.99
C TRP A 300 1.61 7.71 3.91
N GLY A 301 1.84 6.61 4.62
CA GLY A 301 3.05 6.44 5.44
C GLY A 301 4.12 5.56 4.80
N GLY A 302 3.95 5.12 3.55
CA GLY A 302 4.95 4.34 2.82
C GLY A 302 6.10 5.20 2.31
N ILE A 303 7.03 4.59 1.59
CA ILE A 303 8.11 5.33 0.92
C ILE A 303 7.49 6.26 -0.14
N VAL A 304 7.98 7.49 -0.25
CA VAL A 304 7.61 8.42 -1.31
C VAL A 304 8.83 8.71 -2.17
N VAL A 305 8.69 8.53 -3.48
CA VAL A 305 9.72 8.89 -4.47
C VAL A 305 9.13 9.83 -5.52
N VAL A 306 10.00 10.59 -6.19
CA VAL A 306 9.64 11.37 -7.37
C VAL A 306 10.32 10.83 -8.61
N ASP A 307 9.52 10.68 -9.66
CA ASP A 307 9.94 10.40 -11.03
C ASP A 307 9.72 11.66 -11.87
N ARG A 308 10.77 12.47 -12.00
CA ARG A 308 10.71 13.75 -12.74
C ARG A 308 10.59 13.55 -14.25
N ALA A 309 11.04 12.41 -14.75
CA ALA A 309 11.03 12.10 -16.18
C ALA A 309 9.68 11.55 -16.65
N LEU A 310 8.78 11.22 -15.70
CA LEU A 310 7.46 10.64 -15.92
C LEU A 310 7.52 9.23 -16.50
N ASP A 311 8.65 8.53 -16.38
CA ASP A 311 8.84 7.25 -17.05
C ASP A 311 7.97 6.14 -16.46
N PHE A 312 7.65 6.16 -15.16
CA PHE A 312 6.65 5.26 -14.57
C PHE A 312 5.26 5.54 -15.15
N PHE A 313 4.92 6.82 -15.31
CA PHE A 313 3.64 7.25 -15.85
C PHE A 313 3.51 6.95 -17.35
N LYS A 314 4.63 7.00 -18.10
CA LYS A 314 4.69 6.55 -19.50
C LYS A 314 4.61 5.04 -19.60
N ALA A 315 5.28 4.29 -18.71
CA ALA A 315 5.23 2.83 -18.69
C ALA A 315 3.79 2.32 -18.53
N LEU A 316 2.97 3.00 -17.70
CA LEU A 316 1.54 2.71 -17.58
C LEU A 316 0.78 2.80 -18.92
N GLY A 317 1.18 3.69 -19.82
CA GLY A 317 0.59 3.87 -21.14
C GLY A 317 1.39 3.25 -22.29
N GLY A 318 2.22 2.24 -22.03
CA GLY A 318 3.02 1.58 -23.07
C GLY A 318 4.07 2.49 -23.71
N GLY A 319 4.65 3.41 -22.93
CA GLY A 319 5.60 4.43 -23.39
C GLY A 319 4.96 5.79 -23.69
N VAL A 320 3.62 5.88 -23.69
CA VAL A 320 2.89 7.12 -23.91
C VAL A 320 2.36 7.67 -22.59
N LEU A 321 2.58 8.96 -22.33
CA LEU A 321 2.03 9.62 -21.15
C LEU A 321 0.52 9.81 -21.29
N LEU A 322 -0.24 9.08 -20.47
CA LEU A 322 -1.69 9.18 -20.43
C LEU A 322 -2.13 10.46 -19.73
N ARG A 323 -2.95 11.27 -20.42
CA ARG A 323 -3.49 12.53 -19.89
C ARG A 323 -4.84 12.86 -20.53
N ASP A 324 -5.63 13.65 -19.83
CA ASP A 324 -6.92 14.15 -20.31
C ASP A 324 -7.07 15.64 -20.04
N LYS A 325 -7.85 16.34 -20.87
CA LYS A 325 -8.22 17.74 -20.60
C LYS A 325 -9.24 17.76 -19.46
N PHE A 326 -9.22 18.80 -18.63
CA PHE A 326 -10.16 18.90 -17.50
C PHE A 326 -11.63 18.87 -17.96
N VAL A 327 -11.98 19.59 -19.03
CA VAL A 327 -13.36 19.63 -19.55
C VAL A 327 -13.84 18.26 -20.02
N THR A 328 -13.08 17.59 -20.89
CA THR A 328 -13.50 16.30 -21.49
C THR A 328 -13.23 15.08 -20.59
N GLY A 329 -12.21 15.17 -19.75
CA GLY A 329 -11.79 14.12 -18.82
C GLY A 329 -12.59 14.10 -17.52
N PHE A 330 -13.12 15.26 -17.10
CA PHE A 330 -13.84 15.43 -15.85
C PHE A 330 -15.28 15.94 -16.05
N LEU A 331 -15.47 17.17 -16.52
CA LEU A 331 -16.80 17.81 -16.55
C LEU A 331 -17.81 17.09 -17.46
N LEU A 332 -17.33 16.51 -18.57
CA LEU A 332 -18.15 15.78 -19.54
C LEU A 332 -17.99 14.25 -19.40
N ASN A 333 -17.47 13.78 -18.27
CA ASN A 333 -17.23 12.37 -18.00
C ASN A 333 -18.00 11.93 -16.75
N SER A 334 -19.14 11.26 -16.97
CA SER A 334 -20.01 10.76 -15.90
C SER A 334 -19.28 9.83 -14.93
N ARG A 335 -18.35 8.99 -15.43
CA ARG A 335 -17.53 8.09 -14.60
C ARG A 335 -16.58 8.86 -13.70
N ALA A 336 -15.87 9.85 -14.22
CA ALA A 336 -15.00 10.71 -13.41
C ALA A 336 -15.79 11.52 -12.36
N ILE A 337 -16.99 11.99 -12.70
CA ILE A 337 -17.88 12.66 -11.75
C ILE A 337 -18.35 11.69 -10.65
N SER A 338 -18.68 10.45 -11.00
CA SER A 338 -19.04 9.41 -10.03
C SER A 338 -17.87 9.08 -9.10
N ASN A 339 -16.67 8.88 -9.66
CA ASN A 339 -15.43 8.68 -8.90
C ASN A 339 -15.15 9.85 -7.95
N TYR A 340 -15.36 11.08 -8.40
CA TYR A 340 -15.23 12.26 -7.54
C TYR A 340 -16.24 12.27 -6.39
N LYS A 341 -17.52 11.97 -6.65
CA LYS A 341 -18.55 11.87 -5.60
C LYS A 341 -18.20 10.79 -4.58
N ARG A 342 -17.76 9.62 -5.06
CA ARG A 342 -17.29 8.50 -4.22
C ARG A 342 -16.09 8.90 -3.36
N ALA A 343 -15.13 9.62 -3.91
CA ALA A 343 -13.99 10.12 -3.16
C ALA A 343 -14.37 11.20 -2.14
N LYS A 344 -15.30 12.09 -2.51
CA LYS A 344 -15.82 13.14 -1.62
C LYS A 344 -16.57 12.60 -0.41
N ALA A 345 -17.28 11.48 -0.57
CA ALA A 345 -18.00 10.83 0.52
C ALA A 345 -17.09 10.34 1.66
N ILE A 346 -15.77 10.23 1.43
CA ILE A 346 -14.79 9.83 2.46
C ILE A 346 -14.43 11.01 3.39
N GLY A 347 -14.75 12.25 3.00
CA GLY A 347 -14.58 13.42 3.89
C GLY A 347 -13.14 13.93 4.03
N LEU A 348 -12.21 13.57 3.15
CA LEU A 348 -10.82 14.05 3.21
C LEU A 348 -10.66 15.48 2.65
N ASP A 349 -9.63 16.19 3.12
CA ASP A 349 -9.22 17.49 2.58
C ASP A 349 -8.72 17.39 1.13
N GLN A 350 -8.82 18.49 0.37
CA GLN A 350 -8.33 18.55 -1.01
C GLN A 350 -7.84 19.94 -1.41
N ASN A 351 -7.00 19.98 -2.43
CA ASN A 351 -6.63 21.18 -3.15
C ASN A 351 -6.45 20.88 -4.67
N PHE A 352 -6.10 21.92 -5.43
CA PHE A 352 -5.86 21.84 -6.87
C PHE A 352 -4.43 22.23 -7.29
N ARG A 353 -3.47 22.24 -6.36
CA ARG A 353 -2.07 22.62 -6.62
C ARG A 353 -1.35 21.52 -7.40
N GLY A 354 -0.53 21.92 -8.38
CA GLY A 354 0.24 21.03 -9.25
C GLY A 354 -0.51 20.52 -10.48
N GLU A 355 0.18 19.73 -11.29
CA GLU A 355 -0.38 19.14 -12.53
C GLU A 355 -1.43 18.06 -12.21
N GLY A 356 -2.59 18.15 -12.86
CA GLY A 356 -3.77 17.30 -12.59
C GLY A 356 -4.35 16.58 -13.79
N LYS A 357 -3.78 16.77 -14.99
CA LYS A 357 -4.25 16.17 -16.25
C LYS A 357 -3.67 14.79 -16.50
N ILE A 358 -2.50 14.50 -15.95
CA ILE A 358 -1.81 13.20 -16.06
C ILE A 358 -2.65 12.14 -15.32
N LYS A 359 -2.72 10.92 -15.88
CA LYS A 359 -3.37 9.76 -15.28
C LYS A 359 -2.37 8.94 -14.46
N GLY A 360 -2.86 8.29 -13.40
CA GLY A 360 -2.08 7.47 -12.50
C GLY A 360 -2.25 6.00 -12.81
N GLY A 361 -1.92 5.19 -11.82
CA GLY A 361 -2.01 3.74 -11.91
C GLY A 361 -1.25 3.05 -10.80
N MET A 362 -1.04 1.75 -10.97
CA MET A 362 -0.38 0.93 -9.97
C MET A 362 0.43 -0.19 -10.64
N PHE A 363 1.54 -0.55 -10.02
CA PHE A 363 2.27 -1.78 -10.32
C PHE A 363 2.38 -2.64 -9.06
N VAL A 364 2.31 -3.96 -9.23
CA VAL A 364 2.78 -4.92 -8.21
C VAL A 364 4.01 -5.61 -8.79
N ILE A 365 5.16 -5.43 -8.13
CA ILE A 365 6.45 -5.88 -8.61
C ILE A 365 7.05 -6.88 -7.62
N GLY A 366 7.54 -7.99 -8.14
CA GLY A 366 8.23 -9.01 -7.34
C GLY A 366 9.61 -8.54 -6.88
N SER A 367 10.16 -9.20 -5.85
CA SER A 367 11.52 -8.87 -5.39
C SER A 367 12.58 -9.17 -6.45
N GLY A 368 13.65 -8.38 -6.47
CA GLY A 368 14.76 -8.53 -7.41
C GLY A 368 14.30 -8.38 -8.86
N LYS A 369 14.54 -9.40 -9.68
CA LYS A 369 14.19 -9.43 -11.11
C LYS A 369 12.97 -10.30 -11.44
N ARG A 370 12.10 -10.54 -10.46
CA ARG A 370 10.91 -11.38 -10.63
C ARG A 370 9.80 -10.77 -11.51
N GLY A 371 9.98 -9.53 -11.97
CA GLY A 371 9.05 -8.90 -12.91
C GLY A 371 7.84 -8.25 -12.27
N ILE A 372 6.94 -7.75 -13.13
CA ILE A 372 5.68 -7.11 -12.77
C ILE A 372 4.57 -8.17 -12.79
N GLY A 373 3.91 -8.39 -11.65
CA GLY A 373 2.79 -9.33 -11.55
C GLY A 373 1.42 -8.71 -11.80
N TYR A 374 1.30 -7.39 -11.72
CA TYR A 374 0.05 -6.67 -11.95
C TYR A 374 0.30 -5.23 -12.37
N GLN A 375 -0.57 -4.71 -13.24
CA GLN A 375 -0.57 -3.31 -13.67
C GLN A 375 -2.01 -2.79 -13.73
N PHE A 376 -2.30 -1.75 -12.97
CA PHE A 376 -3.56 -1.02 -13.10
C PHE A 376 -3.31 0.32 -13.79
N ILE A 377 -4.14 0.65 -14.78
CA ILE A 377 -4.06 1.90 -15.53
C ILE A 377 -5.31 2.72 -15.23
N GLU A 378 -5.16 3.91 -14.66
CA GLU A 378 -6.30 4.81 -14.51
C GLU A 378 -6.77 5.30 -15.88
N ARG A 379 -7.92 4.84 -16.37
CA ARG A 379 -8.45 5.28 -17.68
C ARG A 379 -9.33 6.51 -17.58
N ASN A 380 -10.07 6.67 -16.48
CA ASN A 380 -10.85 7.85 -16.13
C ASN A 380 -10.28 8.44 -14.85
N PHE A 381 -10.38 9.76 -14.70
CA PHE A 381 -9.97 10.38 -13.45
C PHE A 381 -10.69 9.77 -12.25
N GLY A 382 -9.91 9.29 -11.28
CA GLY A 382 -10.37 8.65 -10.05
C GLY A 382 -10.77 7.17 -10.19
N ASP A 383 -10.44 6.51 -11.30
CA ASP A 383 -10.46 5.05 -11.31
C ASP A 383 -9.36 4.54 -10.37
N TRP A 384 -9.70 3.61 -9.47
CA TRP A 384 -8.75 3.03 -8.51
C TRP A 384 -8.63 1.54 -8.73
N ALA A 385 -7.45 0.98 -8.48
CA ALA A 385 -7.27 -0.46 -8.55
C ALA A 385 -8.18 -1.16 -7.53
N PRO A 386 -8.87 -2.25 -7.91
CA PRO A 386 -9.65 -3.04 -6.96
C PRO A 386 -8.72 -3.64 -5.90
N ILE A 387 -8.82 -3.17 -4.65
CA ILE A 387 -7.93 -3.57 -3.56
C ILE A 387 -7.91 -5.09 -3.34
N ALA A 388 -9.08 -5.75 -3.44
CA ALA A 388 -9.18 -7.19 -3.27
C ALA A 388 -8.35 -7.96 -4.33
N GLU A 389 -8.36 -7.47 -5.56
CA GLU A 389 -7.56 -8.03 -6.66
C GLU A 389 -6.07 -7.80 -6.42
N VAL A 390 -5.67 -6.59 -6.02
CA VAL A 390 -4.26 -6.29 -5.69
C VAL A 390 -3.75 -7.20 -4.57
N ILE A 391 -4.54 -7.42 -3.51
CA ILE A 391 -4.19 -8.32 -2.41
C ILE A 391 -4.06 -9.77 -2.91
N GLU A 392 -4.98 -10.23 -3.77
CA GLU A 392 -4.95 -11.57 -4.32
C GLU A 392 -3.71 -11.82 -5.20
N ILE A 393 -3.32 -10.84 -6.04
CA ILE A 393 -2.08 -10.92 -6.78
C ILE A 393 -0.88 -10.99 -5.84
N CYS A 394 -0.82 -10.12 -4.82
CA CYS A 394 0.26 -10.17 -3.83
C CYS A 394 0.38 -11.54 -3.14
N LYS A 395 -0.75 -12.19 -2.80
CA LYS A 395 -0.76 -13.55 -2.24
C LYS A 395 -0.18 -14.58 -3.20
N ARG A 396 -0.61 -14.56 -4.46
CA ARG A 396 -0.12 -15.50 -5.50
C ARG A 396 1.36 -15.31 -5.84
N MET A 397 1.87 -14.10 -5.62
CA MET A 397 3.28 -13.78 -5.80
C MET A 397 4.15 -14.20 -4.60
N GLN A 398 3.59 -14.73 -3.52
CA GLN A 398 4.41 -15.32 -2.47
C GLN A 398 5.08 -16.61 -2.98
N PRO A 399 6.32 -16.91 -2.54
CA PRO A 399 6.92 -18.20 -2.84
C PRO A 399 6.02 -19.32 -2.32
N ALA A 400 5.84 -20.39 -3.09
CA ALA A 400 5.30 -21.63 -2.53
C ALA A 400 6.22 -22.08 -1.39
N VAL A 401 5.67 -22.27 -0.20
CA VAL A 401 6.39 -22.72 1.00
C VAL A 401 6.67 -24.21 0.91
#